data_AF-A0A1P8UNX8-F1
#
_entry.id   AF-A0A1P8UNX8-F1
#
_cell.length_a   1.000
_cell.length_b   1.000
_cell.length_c   1.000
_cell.angle_alpha   90.00
_cell.angle_beta   90.00
_cell.angle_gamma   90.00
#
_symmetry.space_group_name_H-M   'P 1'
#
loop_
_entity.id
_entity.type
_entity.pdbx_description
1 polymer ?
#
loop_
_entity_poly.entity_id
_entity_poly.type
_entity_poly.pdbx_seq_one_letter_code
_entity_poly.pdbx_strand_id
1 'polypeptide(L)'
;MPRGPIYQDNYKPQFSGHETFPLRYGWLKKAYDAVEARAGQPDSKAVFTRDEAIAHFGVGKNMVASMRHWAAASGIIEDGESPGTLTATQLGDQLFSANGHDPYMEHPSSLWLIHWNLAGRPDKTTYYWSFNNFPGATFERDRLVKAIEKVAKDRAWPRVSATTIRRDVECFLRTYVARRPSAKASPEDTMESPLAELGLIKATGKRDGFRFARGPKSTLKDGVFLYALMDFWRGYTSAQTLSFEAIAHEPGSPGRVFLLDENDVADRLSGIEDFSGGGFRWSETAGLKQVVRNAPLDVGAAVEYASRDYLPLQNSEAA
;
A
#
# COMPACT_ATOMS: atom_id res chain seq x y z
N MET A 1 -8.03 -8.18 21.56
CA MET A 1 -7.04 -9.27 21.42
C MET A 1 -6.20 -8.99 20.18
N PRO A 2 -4.91 -9.36 20.15
CA PRO A 2 -4.13 -9.36 18.91
C PRO A 2 -4.79 -10.33 17.91
N ARG A 3 -5.04 -9.87 16.69
CA ARG A 3 -5.73 -10.61 15.61
C ARG A 3 -5.13 -10.24 14.25
N GLY A 4 -5.40 -11.04 13.24
CA GLY A 4 -4.90 -10.86 11.88
C GLY A 4 -3.69 -11.74 11.53
N PRO A 5 -3.24 -11.73 10.26
CA PRO A 5 -2.25 -12.67 9.72
C PRO A 5 -0.91 -12.67 10.44
N ILE A 6 -0.47 -11.53 10.98
CA ILE A 6 0.81 -11.40 11.70
C ILE A 6 0.86 -12.30 12.95
N TYR A 7 -0.29 -12.65 13.53
CA TYR A 7 -0.37 -13.49 14.72
C TYR A 7 -0.63 -14.97 14.39
N GLN A 8 -0.58 -15.37 13.12
CA GLN A 8 -0.61 -16.78 12.72
C GLN A 8 0.77 -17.42 12.85
N ASP A 9 0.84 -18.73 13.10
CA ASP A 9 2.11 -19.44 13.37
C ASP A 9 3.00 -19.58 12.13
N ASN A 10 2.40 -19.59 10.94
CA ASN A 10 3.09 -19.66 9.65
C ASN A 10 3.53 -18.30 9.10
N TYR A 11 3.26 -17.19 9.81
CA TYR A 11 3.63 -15.86 9.36
C TYR A 11 5.15 -15.68 9.30
N LYS A 12 5.65 -15.16 8.17
CA LYS A 12 7.08 -14.88 7.97
C LYS A 12 7.31 -13.36 7.99
N PRO A 13 7.97 -12.82 9.02
CA PRO A 13 8.20 -11.39 9.10
C PRO A 13 9.19 -10.89 8.03
N GLN A 14 8.98 -9.66 7.56
CA GLN A 14 9.79 -8.97 6.55
C GLN A 14 10.01 -7.51 6.97
N PHE A 15 11.28 -7.17 7.23
CA PHE A 15 11.72 -5.86 7.74
C PHE A 15 12.86 -5.24 6.90
N SER A 16 13.07 -5.70 5.67
CA SER A 16 14.27 -5.33 4.89
C SER A 16 14.03 -5.34 3.39
N GLY A 17 15.06 -4.96 2.63
CA GLY A 17 15.08 -4.90 1.16
C GLY A 17 15.01 -3.47 0.61
N HIS A 18 14.50 -2.52 1.38
CA HIS A 18 14.46 -1.09 1.01
C HIS A 18 15.83 -0.39 1.17
N GLU A 19 16.87 -1.06 1.69
CA GLU A 19 18.22 -0.50 1.90
C GLU A 19 18.23 0.85 2.63
N THR A 20 17.28 1.05 3.56
CA THR A 20 17.01 2.33 4.29
C THR A 20 16.57 3.52 3.44
N PHE A 21 16.30 3.32 2.14
CA PHE A 21 15.74 4.35 1.26
C PHE A 21 14.20 4.25 1.23
N PRO A 22 13.48 5.35 1.55
CA PRO A 22 12.04 5.40 1.29
C PRO A 22 11.77 5.38 -0.22
N LEU A 23 10.54 5.04 -0.61
CA LEU A 23 10.10 5.12 -2.00
C LEU A 23 10.33 6.54 -2.54
N ARG A 24 10.80 6.68 -3.78
CA ARG A 24 11.01 7.96 -4.45
C ARG A 24 10.19 8.05 -5.74
N TYR A 25 9.87 9.27 -6.15
CA TYR A 25 9.28 9.55 -7.46
C TYR A 25 10.09 8.93 -8.60
N GLY A 26 9.40 8.45 -9.62
CA GLY A 26 9.97 7.81 -10.81
C GLY A 26 10.57 6.41 -10.60
N TRP A 27 10.76 5.94 -9.36
CA TRP A 27 11.32 4.60 -9.12
C TRP A 27 10.41 3.48 -9.63
N LEU A 28 9.10 3.59 -9.40
CA LEU A 28 8.14 2.57 -9.84
C LEU A 28 8.07 2.49 -11.37
N LYS A 29 7.95 3.64 -12.04
CA LYS A 29 7.97 3.74 -13.50
C LYS A 29 9.26 3.18 -14.10
N LYS A 30 10.44 3.58 -13.59
CA LYS A 30 11.72 3.03 -14.06
C LYS A 30 11.82 1.52 -13.89
N ALA A 31 11.35 0.99 -12.75
CA ALA A 31 11.34 -0.44 -12.52
C ALA A 31 10.40 -1.18 -13.47
N TYR A 32 9.21 -0.61 -13.72
CA TYR A 32 8.25 -1.12 -14.68
C TYR A 32 8.87 -1.17 -16.09
N ASP A 33 9.39 -0.04 -16.60
CA ASP A 33 9.97 0.05 -17.94
C ASP A 33 11.12 -0.94 -18.16
N ALA A 34 11.96 -1.10 -17.14
CA ALA A 34 13.09 -2.03 -17.17
C ALA A 34 12.64 -3.51 -17.23
N VAL A 35 11.51 -3.84 -16.60
CA VAL A 35 10.92 -5.18 -16.63
C VAL A 35 10.15 -5.40 -17.94
N GLU A 36 9.36 -4.43 -18.38
CA GLU A 36 8.62 -4.46 -19.65
C GLU A 36 9.55 -4.65 -20.84
N ALA A 37 10.66 -3.89 -20.90
CA ALA A 37 11.67 -4.01 -21.97
C ALA A 37 12.34 -5.39 -22.03
N ARG A 38 12.19 -6.21 -20.98
CA ARG A 38 12.73 -7.58 -20.89
C ARG A 38 11.63 -8.63 -20.71
N ALA A 39 10.37 -8.29 -20.99
CA ALA A 39 9.26 -9.22 -20.87
C ALA A 39 9.50 -10.47 -21.72
N GLY A 40 9.25 -11.64 -21.14
CA GLY A 40 9.47 -12.94 -21.79
C GLY A 40 10.94 -13.35 -21.96
N GLN A 41 11.91 -12.51 -21.58
CA GLN A 41 13.32 -12.89 -21.63
C GLN A 41 13.72 -13.70 -20.39
N PRO A 42 14.57 -14.74 -20.54
CA PRO A 42 15.14 -15.43 -19.39
C PRO A 42 16.02 -14.48 -18.57
N ASP A 43 16.11 -14.70 -17.26
CA ASP A 43 16.94 -13.91 -16.35
C ASP A 43 16.62 -12.39 -16.37
N SER A 44 15.36 -11.99 -16.64
CA SER A 44 14.98 -10.57 -16.69
C SER A 44 15.25 -9.84 -15.36
N LYS A 45 15.27 -10.56 -14.23
CA LYS A 45 15.66 -10.04 -12.90
C LYS A 45 17.08 -9.48 -12.86
N ALA A 46 17.95 -9.91 -13.78
CA ALA A 46 19.32 -9.42 -13.92
C ALA A 46 19.40 -7.90 -14.16
N VAL A 47 18.32 -7.27 -14.64
CA VAL A 47 18.27 -5.82 -14.82
C VAL A 47 18.52 -5.05 -13.53
N PHE A 48 18.27 -5.66 -12.37
CA PHE A 48 18.49 -5.06 -11.06
C PHE A 48 19.72 -5.58 -10.32
N THR A 49 20.43 -6.58 -10.84
CA THR A 49 21.51 -7.27 -10.11
C THR A 49 22.87 -7.20 -10.79
N ARG A 50 22.93 -7.05 -12.11
CA ARG A 50 24.20 -6.92 -12.85
C ARG A 50 24.83 -5.54 -12.63
N ASP A 51 26.14 -5.44 -12.81
CA ASP A 51 26.90 -4.20 -12.61
C ASP A 51 26.41 -3.06 -13.54
N GLU A 52 25.91 -3.43 -14.73
CA GLU A 52 25.28 -2.52 -15.70
C GLU A 52 24.02 -1.83 -15.15
N ALA A 53 23.37 -2.37 -14.11
CA ALA A 53 22.17 -1.79 -13.53
C ALA A 53 22.41 -0.38 -12.97
N ILE A 54 23.61 -0.12 -12.45
CA ILE A 54 24.00 1.21 -11.94
C ILE A 54 23.96 2.24 -13.08
N ALA A 55 24.56 1.90 -14.22
CA ALA A 55 24.57 2.75 -15.40
C ALA A 55 23.17 2.90 -16.00
N HIS A 56 22.39 1.80 -16.07
CA HIS A 56 21.04 1.81 -16.61
C HIS A 56 20.07 2.69 -15.82
N PHE A 57 20.04 2.58 -14.50
CA PHE A 57 19.13 3.35 -13.65
C PHE A 57 19.66 4.72 -13.23
N GLY A 58 20.95 4.99 -13.47
CA GLY A 58 21.64 6.21 -13.08
C GLY A 58 21.72 6.41 -11.56
N VAL A 59 21.73 5.33 -10.78
CA VAL A 59 21.74 5.37 -9.30
C VAL A 59 22.66 4.31 -8.71
N GLY A 60 23.09 4.49 -7.46
CA GLY A 60 23.95 3.53 -6.78
C GLY A 60 23.31 2.16 -6.54
N LYS A 61 24.14 1.12 -6.36
CA LYS A 61 23.72 -0.29 -6.19
C LYS A 61 22.61 -0.50 -5.14
N ASN A 62 22.71 0.14 -3.99
CA ASN A 62 21.71 0.02 -2.92
C ASN A 62 20.36 0.67 -3.31
N MET A 63 20.40 1.75 -4.10
CA MET A 63 19.19 2.37 -4.63
C MET A 63 18.54 1.50 -5.70
N VAL A 64 19.30 0.79 -6.53
CA VAL A 64 18.76 -0.20 -7.47
C VAL A 64 18.02 -1.33 -6.72
N ALA A 65 18.65 -1.87 -5.67
CA ALA A 65 18.03 -2.90 -4.84
C ALA A 65 16.73 -2.40 -4.17
N SER A 66 16.76 -1.18 -3.64
CA SER A 66 15.59 -0.52 -3.05
C SER A 66 14.49 -0.26 -4.07
N MET A 67 14.83 0.20 -5.28
CA MET A 67 13.88 0.43 -6.38
C MET A 67 13.12 -0.85 -6.73
N ARG A 68 13.83 -1.97 -6.89
CA ARG A 68 13.19 -3.29 -7.12
C ARG A 68 12.32 -3.70 -5.94
N HIS A 69 12.80 -3.51 -4.71
CA HIS A 69 12.03 -3.83 -3.50
C HIS A 69 10.70 -3.08 -3.49
N TRP A 70 10.73 -1.77 -3.75
CA TRP A 70 9.54 -0.95 -3.75
C TRP A 70 8.57 -1.31 -4.86
N ALA A 71 9.05 -1.53 -6.09
CA ALA A 71 8.21 -1.95 -7.20
C ALA A 71 7.49 -3.28 -6.95
N ALA A 72 8.16 -4.24 -6.32
CA ALA A 72 7.53 -5.49 -5.91
C ALA A 72 6.56 -5.29 -4.74
N ALA A 73 6.95 -4.52 -3.72
CA ALA A 73 6.14 -4.28 -2.52
C ALA A 73 4.86 -3.47 -2.81
N SER A 74 4.89 -2.60 -3.82
CA SER A 74 3.74 -1.83 -4.28
C SER A 74 2.86 -2.59 -5.28
N GLY A 75 3.20 -3.84 -5.61
CA GLY A 75 2.45 -4.66 -6.55
C GLY A 75 2.50 -4.13 -7.98
N ILE A 76 3.62 -3.55 -8.42
CA ILE A 76 3.82 -3.09 -9.80
C ILE A 76 4.49 -4.16 -10.65
N ILE A 77 5.47 -4.86 -10.06
CA ILE A 77 6.14 -6.01 -10.67
C ILE A 77 6.05 -7.22 -9.73
N GLU A 78 6.18 -8.41 -10.27
CA GLU A 78 6.22 -9.65 -9.51
C GLU A 78 7.23 -10.66 -10.11
N ASP A 79 7.55 -11.71 -9.35
CA ASP A 79 8.34 -12.81 -9.89
C ASP A 79 7.52 -13.52 -10.98
N GLY A 80 8.13 -13.77 -12.14
CA GLY A 80 7.46 -14.44 -13.26
C GLY A 80 7.37 -15.96 -13.06
N GLU A 81 6.77 -16.66 -14.04
CA GLU A 81 6.58 -18.11 -13.99
C GLU A 81 7.89 -18.92 -13.89
N SER A 82 8.99 -18.35 -14.40
CA SER A 82 10.30 -19.00 -14.44
C SER A 82 11.23 -18.42 -13.37
N PRO A 83 12.09 -19.24 -12.73
CA PRO A 83 13.07 -18.74 -11.78
C PRO A 83 13.96 -17.66 -12.39
N GLY A 84 14.11 -16.54 -11.68
CA GLY A 84 14.95 -15.42 -12.13
C GLY A 84 14.29 -14.50 -13.15
N THR A 85 13.01 -14.68 -13.47
CA THR A 85 12.26 -13.72 -14.27
C THR A 85 11.40 -12.81 -13.39
N LEU A 86 11.16 -11.61 -13.88
CA LEU A 86 10.19 -10.65 -13.38
C LEU A 86 9.20 -10.34 -14.50
N THR A 87 7.96 -10.06 -14.12
CA THR A 87 6.91 -9.56 -15.01
C THR A 87 6.25 -8.32 -14.40
N ALA A 88 5.68 -7.48 -15.24
CA ALA A 88 4.72 -6.48 -14.78
C ALA A 88 3.45 -7.18 -14.29
N THR A 89 2.83 -6.62 -13.26
CA THR A 89 1.51 -7.02 -12.81
C THR A 89 0.43 -6.27 -13.60
N GLN A 90 -0.81 -6.73 -13.51
CA GLN A 90 -1.95 -6.00 -14.09
C GLN A 90 -2.08 -4.56 -13.56
N LEU A 91 -1.78 -4.33 -12.27
CA LEU A 91 -1.75 -2.98 -11.70
C LEU A 91 -0.60 -2.15 -12.29
N GLY A 92 0.57 -2.76 -12.47
CA GLY A 92 1.71 -2.13 -13.13
C GLY A 92 1.39 -1.68 -14.54
N ASP A 93 0.79 -2.55 -15.35
CA ASP A 93 0.40 -2.25 -16.73
C ASP A 93 -0.64 -1.13 -16.80
N GLN A 94 -1.64 -1.18 -15.93
CA GLN A 94 -2.71 -0.18 -15.86
C GLN A 94 -2.21 1.21 -15.48
N LEU A 95 -1.18 1.31 -14.64
CA LEU A 95 -0.63 2.60 -14.25
C LEU A 95 0.45 3.10 -15.21
N PHE A 96 1.40 2.24 -15.60
CA PHE A 96 2.67 2.66 -16.16
C PHE A 96 2.94 2.22 -17.59
N SER A 97 2.09 1.41 -18.23
CA SER A 97 2.26 1.09 -19.65
C SER A 97 2.25 2.34 -20.53
N ALA A 98 2.58 2.20 -21.82
CA ALA A 98 2.53 3.33 -22.77
C ALA A 98 1.17 4.04 -22.82
N ASN A 99 0.07 3.32 -22.55
CA ASN A 99 -1.29 3.86 -22.44
C ASN A 99 -1.82 3.80 -21.00
N GLY A 100 -0.93 3.70 -20.01
CA GLY A 100 -1.28 3.64 -18.60
C GLY A 100 -1.93 4.93 -18.11
N HIS A 101 -2.73 4.83 -17.05
CA HIS A 101 -3.52 5.93 -16.53
C HIS A 101 -2.70 7.02 -15.83
N ASP A 102 -1.53 6.68 -15.30
CA ASP A 102 -0.71 7.63 -14.54
C ASP A 102 0.80 7.31 -14.61
N PRO A 103 1.42 7.45 -15.81
CA PRO A 103 2.82 7.06 -16.03
C PRO A 103 3.83 7.80 -15.14
N TYR A 104 3.45 8.98 -14.63
CA TYR A 104 4.29 9.86 -13.83
C TYR A 104 3.91 9.87 -12.34
N MET A 105 2.87 9.12 -11.95
CA MET A 105 2.39 8.99 -10.58
C MET A 105 1.94 10.33 -9.96
N GLU A 106 1.24 11.13 -10.76
CA GLU A 106 0.72 12.45 -10.39
C GLU A 106 -0.70 12.39 -9.81
N HIS A 107 -1.41 11.27 -10.01
CA HIS A 107 -2.78 11.12 -9.54
C HIS A 107 -2.81 10.49 -8.13
N PRO A 108 -3.55 11.08 -7.16
CA PRO A 108 -3.58 10.55 -5.79
C PRO A 108 -4.06 9.10 -5.67
N SER A 109 -4.93 8.62 -6.57
CA SER A 109 -5.38 7.22 -6.57
C SER A 109 -4.21 6.24 -6.71
N SER A 110 -3.16 6.59 -7.46
CA SER A 110 -1.97 5.76 -7.61
C SER A 110 -1.27 5.57 -6.26
N LEU A 111 -1.16 6.66 -5.49
CA LEU A 111 -0.57 6.63 -4.15
C LEU A 111 -1.41 5.79 -3.18
N TRP A 112 -2.74 5.87 -3.26
CA TRP A 112 -3.63 5.04 -2.45
C TRP A 112 -3.53 3.55 -2.80
N LEU A 113 -3.43 3.19 -4.08
CA LEU A 113 -3.21 1.81 -4.53
C LEU A 113 -1.86 1.25 -4.05
N ILE A 114 -0.80 2.06 -4.14
CA ILE A 114 0.52 1.71 -3.61
C ILE A 114 0.44 1.49 -2.10
N HIS A 115 -0.20 2.41 -1.37
CA HIS A 115 -0.38 2.28 0.07
C HIS A 115 -1.17 1.02 0.44
N TRP A 116 -2.23 0.70 -0.29
CA TRP A 116 -2.99 -0.54 -0.09
C TRP A 116 -2.09 -1.78 -0.22
N ASN A 117 -1.28 -1.86 -1.28
CA ASN A 117 -0.36 -2.99 -1.47
C ASN A 117 0.67 -3.10 -0.34
N LEU A 118 1.13 -1.98 0.22
CA LEU A 118 2.11 -1.97 1.31
C LEU A 118 1.51 -2.32 2.68
N ALA A 119 0.28 -1.88 2.97
CA ALA A 119 -0.29 -1.90 4.32
C ALA A 119 -1.55 -2.77 4.45
N GLY A 120 -2.27 -3.04 3.37
CA GLY A 120 -3.42 -3.95 3.35
C GLY A 120 -3.03 -5.43 3.31
N ARG A 121 -1.83 -5.75 2.82
CA ARG A 121 -1.28 -7.10 2.78
C ARG A 121 -0.21 -7.30 3.85
N PRO A 122 -0.13 -8.49 4.47
CA PRO A 122 0.78 -8.72 5.60
C PRO A 122 2.26 -8.90 5.19
N ASP A 123 2.59 -8.74 3.90
CA ASP A 123 3.93 -8.97 3.33
C ASP A 123 5.01 -8.03 3.88
N LYS A 124 4.64 -6.82 4.30
CA LYS A 124 5.57 -5.84 4.92
C LYS A 124 5.18 -5.61 6.37
N THR A 125 5.89 -6.28 7.28
CA THR A 125 5.47 -6.40 8.69
C THR A 125 5.27 -5.05 9.37
N THR A 126 6.23 -4.13 9.25
CA THR A 126 6.10 -2.81 9.88
C THR A 126 4.93 -2.01 9.32
N TYR A 127 4.71 -2.06 8.01
CA TYR A 127 3.66 -1.30 7.32
C TYR A 127 2.29 -1.83 7.73
N TYR A 128 2.06 -3.12 7.54
CA TYR A 128 0.81 -3.77 7.91
C TYR A 128 0.52 -3.60 9.41
N TRP A 129 1.47 -3.93 10.28
CA TRP A 129 1.23 -3.90 11.71
C TRP A 129 0.94 -2.49 12.23
N SER A 130 1.65 -1.48 11.70
CA SER A 130 1.48 -0.09 12.14
C SER A 130 0.10 0.46 11.80
N PHE A 131 -0.43 0.19 10.59
CA PHE A 131 -1.75 0.67 10.19
C PHE A 131 -2.91 -0.16 10.77
N ASN A 132 -2.71 -1.48 10.93
CA ASN A 132 -3.81 -2.38 11.25
C ASN A 132 -3.89 -2.80 12.73
N ASN A 133 -2.75 -2.81 13.43
CA ASN A 133 -2.66 -3.41 14.76
C ASN A 133 -2.14 -2.47 15.85
N PHE A 134 -1.46 -1.38 15.49
CA PHE A 134 -0.98 -0.44 16.49
C PHE A 134 -2.16 0.21 17.24
N PRO A 135 -2.21 0.13 18.57
CA PRO A 135 -3.40 0.54 19.33
C PRO A 135 -3.51 2.06 19.56
N GLY A 136 -2.45 2.84 19.31
CA GLY A 136 -2.43 4.27 19.63
C GLY A 136 -2.67 5.16 18.42
N ALA A 137 -3.40 6.26 18.59
CA ALA A 137 -3.51 7.30 17.56
C ALA A 137 -2.25 8.19 17.47
N THR A 138 -1.51 8.33 18.59
CA THR A 138 -0.28 9.12 18.70
C THR A 138 0.82 8.25 19.31
N PHE A 139 2.04 8.39 18.80
CA PHE A 139 3.18 7.58 19.20
C PHE A 139 4.50 8.31 19.02
N GLU A 140 5.51 7.86 19.74
CA GLU A 140 6.90 8.20 19.47
C GLU A 140 7.56 7.07 18.67
N ARG A 141 8.58 7.38 17.87
CA ARG A 141 9.31 6.38 17.08
C ARG A 141 9.74 5.18 17.92
N ASP A 142 10.36 5.42 19.08
CA ASP A 142 10.86 4.35 19.95
C ASP A 142 9.74 3.47 20.52
N ARG A 143 8.55 4.04 20.76
CA ARG A 143 7.36 3.28 21.16
C ARG A 143 6.92 2.32 20.06
N LEU A 144 6.97 2.74 18.79
CA LEU A 144 6.62 1.88 17.66
C LEU A 144 7.63 0.73 17.50
N VAL A 145 8.93 1.02 17.59
CA VAL A 145 10.00 0.01 17.58
C VAL A 145 9.79 -1.02 18.68
N LYS A 146 9.63 -0.59 19.94
CA LYS A 146 9.43 -1.49 21.08
C LYS A 146 8.17 -2.34 20.95
N ALA A 147 7.11 -1.81 20.35
CA ALA A 147 5.89 -2.56 20.15
C ALA A 147 6.06 -3.68 19.12
N ILE A 148 6.76 -3.42 18.01
CA ILE A 148 7.09 -4.45 17.02
C ILE A 148 8.09 -5.48 17.59
N GLU A 149 9.10 -5.04 18.34
CA GLU A 149 10.04 -5.93 19.04
C GLU A 149 9.30 -6.86 20.01
N LYS A 150 8.31 -6.34 20.74
CA LYS A 150 7.46 -7.13 21.62
C LYS A 150 6.68 -8.18 20.84
N VAL A 151 6.07 -7.82 19.71
CA VAL A 151 5.34 -8.78 18.87
C VAL A 151 6.29 -9.86 18.34
N ALA A 152 7.48 -9.47 17.85
CA ALA A 152 8.48 -10.42 17.38
C ALA A 152 8.91 -11.40 18.47
N LYS A 153 9.10 -10.91 19.71
CA LYS A 153 9.43 -11.74 20.87
C LYS A 153 8.27 -12.68 21.25
N ASP A 154 7.07 -12.15 21.38
CA ASP A 154 5.88 -12.90 21.80
C ASP A 154 5.51 -13.99 20.75
N ARG A 155 5.83 -13.75 19.47
CA ARG A 155 5.64 -14.70 18.35
C ARG A 155 6.86 -15.56 18.05
N ALA A 156 7.93 -15.43 18.84
CA ALA A 156 9.18 -16.18 18.68
C ALA A 156 9.76 -16.13 17.25
N TRP A 157 9.68 -14.97 16.59
CA TRP A 157 10.14 -14.82 15.20
C TRP A 157 11.66 -15.02 15.09
N PRO A 158 12.11 -15.94 14.22
CA PRO A 158 13.52 -16.21 14.06
C PRO A 158 14.23 -15.05 13.35
N ARG A 159 15.48 -14.77 13.74
CA ARG A 159 16.42 -13.92 13.00
C ARG A 159 16.00 -12.45 12.80
N VAL A 160 15.18 -11.90 13.68
CA VAL A 160 14.82 -10.46 13.67
C VAL A 160 15.65 -9.70 14.69
N SER A 161 16.56 -8.83 14.23
CA SER A 161 17.37 -7.99 15.13
C SER A 161 16.68 -6.67 15.46
N ALA A 162 16.90 -6.15 16.68
CA ALA A 162 16.44 -4.81 17.09
C ALA A 162 16.90 -3.70 16.14
N THR A 163 18.13 -3.82 15.62
CA THR A 163 18.68 -2.87 14.64
C THR A 163 17.92 -2.92 13.32
N THR A 164 17.52 -4.11 12.85
CA THR A 164 16.73 -4.28 11.63
C THR A 164 15.35 -3.63 11.79
N ILE A 165 14.64 -3.92 12.89
CA ILE A 165 13.33 -3.30 13.18
C ILE A 165 13.45 -1.78 13.25
N ARG A 166 14.47 -1.26 13.96
CA ARG A 166 14.68 0.19 14.09
C ARG A 166 14.88 0.86 12.72
N ARG A 167 15.69 0.26 11.84
CA ARG A 167 15.94 0.76 10.48
C ARG A 167 14.69 0.70 9.60
N ASP A 168 13.89 -0.36 9.72
CA ASP A 168 12.65 -0.51 8.96
C ASP A 168 11.58 0.50 9.42
N VAL A 169 11.43 0.71 10.74
CA VAL A 169 10.56 1.74 11.30
C VAL A 169 11.00 3.15 10.88
N GLU A 170 12.31 3.42 10.84
CA GLU A 170 12.81 4.69 10.35
C GLU A 170 12.49 4.91 8.86
N CYS A 171 12.65 3.87 8.03
CA CYS A 171 12.26 3.92 6.63
C CYS A 171 10.76 4.15 6.47
N PHE A 172 9.93 3.40 7.21
CA PHE A 172 8.47 3.56 7.26
C PHE A 172 8.05 5.00 7.58
N LEU A 173 8.64 5.61 8.61
CA LEU A 173 8.35 7.00 8.95
C LEU A 173 8.79 7.98 7.85
N ARG A 174 9.95 7.75 7.23
CA ARG A 174 10.43 8.56 6.10
C ARG A 174 9.57 8.40 4.83
N THR A 175 8.84 7.30 4.71
CA THR A 175 7.93 7.03 3.59
C THR A 175 6.60 7.81 3.74
N TYR A 176 6.10 8.01 4.96
CA TYR A 176 4.76 8.60 5.18
C TYR A 176 4.74 9.97 5.84
N VAL A 177 5.86 10.41 6.43
CA VAL A 177 5.90 11.69 7.15
C VAL A 177 6.58 12.75 6.28
N ALA A 178 5.82 13.79 5.97
CA ALA A 178 6.36 14.93 5.26
C ALA A 178 7.51 15.60 6.03
N ARG A 179 8.63 15.82 5.34
CA ARG A 179 9.81 16.43 5.95
C ARG A 179 9.60 17.93 6.03
N ARG A 180 9.89 18.52 7.20
CA ARG A 180 10.03 19.97 7.30
C ARG A 180 11.33 20.38 6.60
N PRO A 181 11.33 21.42 5.75
CA PRO A 181 12.57 21.94 5.18
C PRO A 181 13.57 22.25 6.29
N SER A 182 14.79 21.74 6.18
CA SER A 182 15.88 22.05 7.11
C SER A 182 17.06 22.61 6.33
N ALA A 183 17.66 23.69 6.82
CA ALA A 183 18.78 24.38 6.17
C ALA A 183 20.09 23.55 6.11
N LYS A 184 20.12 22.35 6.69
CA LYS A 184 21.31 21.47 6.77
C LYS A 184 21.16 20.14 6.02
N ALA A 185 20.05 19.90 5.34
CA ALA A 185 19.83 18.66 4.60
C ALA A 185 20.50 18.71 3.21
N SER A 186 21.14 17.62 2.79
CA SER A 186 21.65 17.48 1.42
C SER A 186 20.50 17.43 0.40
N PRO A 187 20.70 17.80 -0.88
CA PRO A 187 19.67 17.71 -1.91
C PRO A 187 19.09 16.29 -2.08
N GLU A 188 19.90 15.26 -1.94
CA GLU A 188 19.44 13.86 -1.94
C GLU A 188 18.65 13.50 -0.67
N ASP A 189 18.97 14.11 0.48
CA ASP A 189 18.20 13.99 1.71
C ASP A 189 16.90 14.80 1.68
N THR A 190 16.74 15.75 0.75
CA THR A 190 15.48 16.52 0.60
C THR A 190 14.44 15.85 -0.27
N MET A 191 14.75 14.74 -0.95
CA MET A 191 13.75 14.02 -1.74
C MET A 191 12.73 13.34 -0.83
N GLU A 192 11.52 13.89 -0.83
CA GLU A 192 10.37 13.38 -0.08
C GLU A 192 9.76 12.15 -0.78
N SER A 193 9.23 11.22 0.01
CA SER A 193 8.51 10.09 -0.55
C SER A 193 7.13 10.54 -1.05
N PRO A 194 6.67 10.08 -2.22
CA PRO A 194 5.34 10.44 -2.73
C PRO A 194 4.21 10.06 -1.76
N LEU A 195 4.39 8.99 -0.98
CA LEU A 195 3.39 8.53 -0.01
C LEU A 195 3.20 9.48 1.18
N ALA A 196 4.08 10.46 1.38
CA ALA A 196 3.89 11.50 2.38
C ALA A 196 2.71 12.42 2.05
N GLU A 197 2.36 12.56 0.76
CA GLU A 197 1.25 13.39 0.26
C GLU A 197 -0.12 12.88 0.71
N LEU A 198 -0.22 11.57 1.02
CA LEU A 198 -1.44 10.98 1.59
C LEU A 198 -1.76 11.54 2.98
N GLY A 199 -0.77 12.11 3.67
CA GLY A 199 -0.96 12.74 4.98
C GLY A 199 -1.41 11.78 6.08
N LEU A 200 -1.20 10.47 5.90
CA LEU A 200 -1.63 9.40 6.80
C LEU A 200 -0.91 9.43 8.15
N ILE A 201 0.35 9.90 8.18
CA ILE A 201 1.13 10.07 9.40
C ILE A 201 1.64 11.51 9.47
N LYS A 202 1.31 12.21 10.56
CA LYS A 202 1.67 13.63 10.76
C LYS A 202 2.58 13.79 11.97
N ALA A 203 3.62 14.62 11.83
CA ALA A 203 4.43 15.03 12.97
C ALA A 203 3.60 15.90 13.94
N THR A 204 3.77 15.68 15.25
CA THR A 204 3.02 16.37 16.31
C THR A 204 3.73 17.61 16.85
N GLY A 205 4.97 17.88 16.39
CA GLY A 205 5.82 18.95 16.92
C GLY A 205 6.65 18.55 18.15
N LYS A 206 6.32 17.43 18.81
CA LYS A 206 7.20 16.79 19.80
C LYS A 206 8.35 16.07 19.08
N ARG A 207 9.52 16.01 19.72
CA ARG A 207 10.69 15.28 19.20
C ARG A 207 10.30 13.81 18.96
N ASP A 208 10.50 13.33 17.73
CA ASP A 208 10.13 11.98 17.30
C ASP A 208 8.65 11.59 17.58
N GLY A 209 7.75 12.58 17.69
CA GLY A 209 6.33 12.36 17.98
C GLY A 209 5.45 12.45 16.73
N PHE A 210 4.63 11.43 16.50
CA PHE A 210 3.79 11.25 15.30
C PHE A 210 2.35 10.91 15.68
N ARG A 211 1.43 11.12 14.75
CA ARG A 211 0.04 10.68 14.85
C ARG A 211 -0.46 10.11 13.53
N PHE A 212 -1.30 9.09 13.63
CA PHE A 212 -2.12 8.61 12.51
C PHE A 212 -3.29 9.58 12.28
N ALA A 213 -3.48 10.01 11.03
CA ALA A 213 -4.53 10.94 10.65
C ALA A 213 -5.83 10.19 10.30
N ARG A 214 -6.59 9.75 11.31
CA ARG A 214 -7.90 9.13 11.12
C ARG A 214 -8.98 10.16 10.74
N GLY A 215 -9.92 9.76 9.89
CA GLY A 215 -11.04 10.57 9.43
C GLY A 215 -11.04 10.75 7.89
N PRO A 216 -11.75 11.76 7.38
CA PRO A 216 -12.02 11.89 5.95
C PRO A 216 -10.77 11.95 5.07
N LYS A 217 -10.84 11.25 3.93
CA LYS A 217 -9.79 11.20 2.90
C LYS A 217 -10.33 11.68 1.56
N SER A 218 -10.30 12.99 1.33
CA SER A 218 -10.87 13.63 0.13
C SER A 218 -10.22 13.18 -1.19
N THR A 219 -8.95 12.77 -1.14
CA THR A 219 -8.20 12.27 -2.30
C THR A 219 -8.34 10.76 -2.51
N LEU A 220 -8.94 10.03 -1.57
CA LEU A 220 -9.27 8.62 -1.75
C LEU A 220 -10.59 8.52 -2.50
N LYS A 221 -10.56 7.98 -3.70
CA LYS A 221 -11.73 7.84 -4.59
C LYS A 221 -12.35 6.45 -4.45
N ASP A 222 -13.55 6.29 -5.00
CA ASP A 222 -14.38 5.09 -4.79
C ASP A 222 -13.85 3.87 -5.53
N GLY A 223 -13.15 4.05 -6.66
CA GLY A 223 -12.49 2.98 -7.39
C GLY A 223 -11.42 2.30 -6.55
N VAL A 224 -10.50 3.07 -5.95
CA VAL A 224 -9.49 2.51 -5.04
C VAL A 224 -10.12 1.90 -3.80
N PHE A 225 -11.16 2.51 -3.24
CA PHE A 225 -11.86 1.94 -2.08
C PHE A 225 -12.48 0.58 -2.41
N LEU A 226 -13.16 0.46 -3.57
CA LEU A 226 -13.77 -0.79 -4.02
C LEU A 226 -12.70 -1.84 -4.37
N TYR A 227 -11.60 -1.45 -5.02
CA TYR A 227 -10.44 -2.33 -5.24
C TYR A 227 -9.95 -2.95 -3.93
N ALA A 228 -9.72 -2.12 -2.92
CA ALA A 228 -9.28 -2.54 -1.60
C ALA A 228 -10.29 -3.46 -0.90
N LEU A 229 -11.58 -3.12 -0.98
CA LEU A 229 -12.65 -3.93 -0.43
C LEU A 229 -12.67 -5.33 -1.07
N MET A 230 -12.55 -5.40 -2.39
CA MET A 230 -12.51 -6.67 -3.13
C MET A 230 -11.29 -7.52 -2.77
N ASP A 231 -10.10 -6.90 -2.72
CA ASP A 231 -8.85 -7.59 -2.38
C ASP A 231 -8.90 -8.14 -0.94
N PHE A 232 -9.37 -7.33 0.03
CA PHE A 232 -9.56 -7.77 1.40
C PHE A 232 -10.58 -8.90 1.51
N TRP A 233 -11.75 -8.74 0.89
CA TRP A 233 -12.83 -9.73 0.96
C TRP A 233 -12.36 -11.09 0.47
N ARG A 234 -11.63 -11.12 -0.66
CA ARG A 234 -11.09 -12.34 -1.25
C ARG A 234 -10.16 -13.11 -0.29
N GLY A 235 -9.35 -12.39 0.48
CA GLY A 235 -8.45 -12.98 1.48
C GLY A 235 -9.12 -13.29 2.82
N TYR A 236 -10.29 -12.72 3.09
CA TYR A 236 -10.97 -12.81 4.39
C TYR A 236 -12.03 -13.92 4.45
N THR A 237 -12.90 -14.02 3.45
CA THR A 237 -14.01 -14.98 3.43
C THR A 237 -14.51 -15.29 2.03
N SER A 238 -15.03 -16.50 1.82
CA SER A 238 -15.73 -16.88 0.58
C SER A 238 -17.22 -16.50 0.58
N ALA A 239 -17.74 -15.98 1.69
CA ALA A 239 -19.15 -15.60 1.81
C ALA A 239 -19.59 -14.55 0.77
N GLN A 240 -20.88 -14.54 0.46
CA GLN A 240 -21.51 -13.55 -0.43
C GLN A 240 -21.82 -12.22 0.27
N THR A 241 -21.62 -12.15 1.58
CA THR A 241 -21.74 -10.92 2.36
C THR A 241 -20.49 -10.64 3.18
N LEU A 242 -20.24 -9.36 3.44
CA LEU A 242 -19.17 -8.88 4.31
C LEU A 242 -19.73 -7.83 5.25
N SER A 243 -19.58 -8.05 6.55
CA SER A 243 -20.14 -7.14 7.57
C SER A 243 -19.42 -5.80 7.59
N PHE A 244 -20.14 -4.75 7.99
CA PHE A 244 -19.57 -3.43 8.24
C PHE A 244 -18.38 -3.50 9.21
N GLU A 245 -18.53 -4.27 10.29
CA GLU A 245 -17.50 -4.45 11.32
C GLU A 245 -16.20 -4.99 10.69
N ALA A 246 -16.30 -5.96 9.78
CA ALA A 246 -15.13 -6.48 9.09
C ALA A 246 -14.47 -5.41 8.21
N ILE A 247 -15.26 -4.65 7.45
CA ILE A 247 -14.77 -3.61 6.55
C ILE A 247 -14.12 -2.45 7.34
N ALA A 248 -14.69 -2.07 8.47
CA ALA A 248 -14.24 -0.93 9.26
C ALA A 248 -13.03 -1.29 10.15
N HIS A 249 -13.02 -2.48 10.77
CA HIS A 249 -12.20 -2.72 11.95
C HIS A 249 -11.24 -3.92 11.87
N GLU A 250 -11.47 -4.89 10.99
CA GLU A 250 -10.58 -6.06 10.91
C GLU A 250 -9.19 -5.68 10.39
N PRO A 251 -8.11 -6.31 10.89
CA PRO A 251 -6.78 -6.08 10.35
C PRO A 251 -6.69 -6.39 8.86
N GLY A 252 -6.21 -5.44 8.08
CA GLY A 252 -6.14 -5.49 6.62
C GLY A 252 -7.39 -4.95 5.93
N SER A 253 -8.40 -4.50 6.67
CA SER A 253 -9.62 -3.94 6.08
C SER A 253 -9.42 -2.52 5.54
N PRO A 254 -10.26 -2.06 4.58
CA PRO A 254 -10.23 -0.69 4.07
C PRO A 254 -10.28 0.38 5.17
N GLY A 255 -11.12 0.20 6.19
CA GLY A 255 -11.25 1.16 7.29
C GLY A 255 -9.99 1.30 8.13
N ARG A 256 -9.26 0.20 8.35
CA ARG A 256 -7.97 0.21 9.06
C ARG A 256 -6.86 0.81 8.21
N VAL A 257 -6.68 0.29 7.00
CA VAL A 257 -5.56 0.64 6.12
C VAL A 257 -5.62 2.13 5.76
N PHE A 258 -6.77 2.61 5.30
CA PHE A 258 -6.94 4.01 4.90
C PHE A 258 -7.18 4.98 6.07
N LEU A 259 -7.20 4.48 7.30
CA LEU A 259 -7.48 5.26 8.52
C LEU A 259 -8.80 6.03 8.40
N LEU A 260 -9.87 5.36 7.99
CA LEU A 260 -11.21 5.93 7.93
C LEU A 260 -11.88 5.84 9.31
N ASP A 261 -12.79 6.76 9.61
CA ASP A 261 -13.74 6.53 10.70
C ASP A 261 -15.00 5.80 10.18
N GLU A 262 -15.89 5.40 11.08
CA GLU A 262 -17.06 4.61 10.70
C GLU A 262 -18.02 5.37 9.78
N ASN A 263 -18.13 6.70 9.94
CA ASN A 263 -18.97 7.51 9.06
C ASN A 263 -18.37 7.55 7.66
N ASP A 264 -17.06 7.77 7.53
CA ASP A 264 -16.38 7.73 6.23
C ASP A 264 -16.55 6.38 5.52
N VAL A 265 -16.49 5.26 6.25
CA VAL A 265 -16.73 3.93 5.68
C VAL A 265 -18.17 3.80 5.24
N ALA A 266 -19.14 4.18 6.08
CA ALA A 266 -20.56 4.10 5.75
C ALA A 266 -20.91 4.96 4.52
N ASP A 267 -20.39 6.18 4.45
CA ASP A 267 -20.61 7.11 3.33
C ASP A 267 -20.13 6.49 2.02
N ARG A 268 -18.92 5.92 1.99
CA ARG A 268 -18.40 5.21 0.81
C ARG A 268 -19.19 3.97 0.43
N LEU A 269 -19.67 3.22 1.42
CA LEU A 269 -20.50 2.05 1.18
C LEU A 269 -21.87 2.43 0.61
N SER A 270 -22.40 3.59 0.97
CA SER A 270 -23.71 4.04 0.47
C SER A 270 -23.74 4.21 -1.05
N GLY A 271 -22.65 4.71 -1.66
CA GLY A 271 -22.50 4.89 -3.11
C GLY A 271 -22.00 3.67 -3.89
N ILE A 272 -21.72 2.54 -3.22
CA ILE A 272 -21.02 1.42 -3.84
C ILE A 272 -21.85 0.69 -4.92
N GLU A 273 -23.17 0.70 -4.79
CA GLU A 273 -24.08 0.07 -5.76
C GLU A 273 -24.06 0.80 -7.09
N ASP A 274 -24.22 2.13 -7.05
CA ASP A 274 -24.18 2.98 -8.23
C ASP A 274 -22.80 2.94 -8.89
N PHE A 275 -21.73 3.08 -8.10
CA PHE A 275 -20.36 3.06 -8.63
C PHE A 275 -20.00 1.72 -9.28
N SER A 276 -20.44 0.60 -8.68
CA SER A 276 -20.16 -0.74 -9.20
C SER A 276 -21.12 -1.22 -10.29
N GLY A 277 -22.16 -0.44 -10.62
CA GLY A 277 -23.20 -0.88 -11.55
C GLY A 277 -23.97 -2.10 -11.05
N GLY A 278 -24.22 -2.19 -9.73
CA GLY A 278 -24.95 -3.28 -9.09
C GLY A 278 -24.11 -4.51 -8.71
N GLY A 279 -22.80 -4.50 -8.96
CA GLY A 279 -21.89 -5.59 -8.61
C GLY A 279 -21.72 -5.78 -7.09
N PHE A 280 -21.83 -4.70 -6.32
CA PHE A 280 -21.75 -4.67 -4.87
C PHE A 280 -22.83 -3.77 -4.32
N ARG A 281 -23.54 -4.21 -3.29
CA ARG A 281 -24.66 -3.45 -2.72
C ARG A 281 -24.54 -3.34 -1.22
N TRP A 282 -24.70 -2.12 -0.71
CA TRP A 282 -24.85 -1.89 0.71
C TRP A 282 -26.26 -2.23 1.20
N SER A 283 -26.35 -2.93 2.33
CA SER A 283 -27.63 -3.34 2.93
C SER A 283 -27.63 -3.11 4.43
N GLU A 284 -28.65 -2.39 4.90
CA GLU A 284 -28.98 -2.20 6.31
C GLU A 284 -30.39 -2.75 6.60
N THR A 285 -30.50 -4.06 6.80
CA THR A 285 -31.80 -4.73 7.03
C THR A 285 -31.80 -5.39 8.40
N ALA A 286 -32.86 -5.18 9.19
CA ALA A 286 -33.04 -5.81 10.50
C ALA A 286 -31.84 -5.64 11.45
N GLY A 287 -31.15 -4.49 11.38
CA GLY A 287 -29.98 -4.18 12.20
C GLY A 287 -28.66 -4.78 11.70
N LEU A 288 -28.67 -5.55 10.61
CA LEU A 288 -27.47 -6.07 9.97
C LEU A 288 -26.97 -5.07 8.92
N LYS A 289 -25.76 -4.55 9.13
CA LYS A 289 -25.04 -3.66 8.21
C LYS A 289 -23.97 -4.46 7.46
N GLN A 290 -24.13 -4.62 6.16
CA GLN A 290 -23.23 -5.46 5.34
C GLN A 290 -23.25 -5.07 3.87
N VAL A 291 -22.15 -5.38 3.18
CA VAL A 291 -22.10 -5.39 1.72
C VAL A 291 -22.49 -6.78 1.22
N VAL A 292 -23.32 -6.84 0.20
CA VAL A 292 -23.67 -8.03 -0.56
C VAL A 292 -22.97 -7.94 -1.92
N ARG A 293 -22.30 -8.99 -2.35
CA ARG A 293 -21.69 -9.04 -3.70
C ARG A 293 -22.57 -9.84 -4.65
N ASN A 294 -22.79 -9.29 -5.84
CA ASN A 294 -23.42 -9.95 -6.98
C ASN A 294 -22.40 -10.28 -8.08
N ALA A 295 -21.18 -9.73 -7.97
CA ALA A 295 -20.06 -9.98 -8.86
C ALA A 295 -18.99 -10.88 -8.19
N PRO A 296 -18.19 -11.63 -8.99
CA PRO A 296 -17.02 -12.32 -8.46
C PRO A 296 -15.95 -11.34 -7.97
N LEU A 297 -15.10 -11.80 -7.04
CA LEU A 297 -13.96 -11.04 -6.52
C LEU A 297 -12.73 -11.26 -7.40
N ASP A 298 -12.85 -10.89 -8.67
CA ASP A 298 -11.77 -11.01 -9.66
C ASP A 298 -10.75 -9.86 -9.54
N VAL A 299 -9.46 -10.16 -9.71
CA VAL A 299 -8.39 -9.15 -9.61
C VAL A 299 -8.49 -8.16 -10.75
N GLY A 300 -8.79 -8.62 -11.96
CA GLY A 300 -8.90 -7.74 -13.11
C GLY A 300 -10.06 -6.78 -12.96
N ALA A 301 -11.22 -7.28 -12.57
CA ALA A 301 -12.37 -6.42 -12.26
C ALA A 301 -12.06 -5.39 -11.15
N ALA A 302 -11.34 -5.79 -10.10
CA ALA A 302 -10.93 -4.85 -9.06
C ALA A 302 -10.05 -3.73 -9.61
N VAL A 303 -9.05 -4.07 -10.44
CA VAL A 303 -8.15 -3.07 -11.06
C VAL A 303 -8.94 -2.16 -12.00
N GLU A 304 -9.88 -2.70 -12.78
CA GLU A 304 -10.75 -1.90 -13.65
C GLU A 304 -11.62 -0.89 -12.86
N TYR A 305 -12.14 -1.26 -11.68
CA TYR A 305 -12.84 -0.31 -10.83
C TYR A 305 -11.91 0.83 -10.35
N ALA A 306 -10.68 0.51 -9.96
CA ALA A 306 -9.69 1.52 -9.60
C ALA A 306 -9.36 2.46 -10.77
N SER A 307 -9.25 1.92 -11.99
CA SER A 307 -8.97 2.71 -13.20
C SER A 307 -10.03 3.77 -13.50
N ARG A 308 -11.28 3.60 -13.04
CA ARG A 308 -12.33 4.62 -13.18
C ARG A 308 -12.00 5.92 -12.47
N ASP A 309 -11.16 5.89 -11.43
CA ASP A 309 -10.77 7.09 -10.69
C ASP A 309 -9.89 8.05 -11.50
N TYR A 310 -9.30 7.57 -12.61
CA TYR A 310 -8.44 8.35 -13.50
C TYR A 310 -9.21 8.97 -14.68
N LEU A 311 -10.49 8.61 -14.84
CA LEU A 311 -11.32 9.20 -15.87
C LEU A 311 -11.64 10.66 -15.47
N PRO A 312 -11.70 11.58 -16.46
CA PRO A 312 -12.21 12.92 -16.20
C PRO A 312 -13.59 12.81 -15.55
N LEU A 313 -13.87 13.67 -14.56
CA LEU A 313 -15.23 13.81 -14.03
C LEU A 313 -16.15 14.10 -15.22
N GLN A 314 -17.04 13.16 -15.54
CA GLN A 314 -18.11 13.44 -16.47
C GLN A 314 -18.96 14.52 -15.80
N ASN A 315 -18.91 15.75 -16.32
CA ASN A 315 -19.90 16.76 -15.99
C ASN A 315 -21.24 16.19 -16.44
N SER A 316 -21.99 15.58 -15.53
CA SER A 316 -23.42 15.46 -15.69
C SER A 316 -23.97 16.88 -15.56
N GLU A 317 -23.91 17.64 -16.65
CA GLU A 317 -24.82 18.76 -16.81
C GLU A 317 -26.22 18.18 -16.67
N ALA A 318 -26.90 18.59 -15.60
CA ALA A 318 -28.30 18.29 -15.39
C ALA A 318 -29.08 18.74 -16.64
N ALA A 319 -29.68 17.78 -17.33
CA ALA A 319 -30.74 18.01 -18.31
C ALA A 319 -32.09 17.82 -17.62
#